data_AF-A0A655FSW5-F1
#
_entry.id   AF-A0A655FSW5-F1
#
_cell.length_a   1.000
_cell.length_b   1.000
_cell.length_c   1.000
_cell.angle_alpha   90.00
_cell.angle_beta   90.00
_cell.angle_gamma   90.00
#
_symmetry.space_group_name_H-M   'P 1'
#
loop_
_entity.id
_entity.type
_entity.pdbx_description
1 polymer ?
#
loop_
_entity_poly.entity_id
_entity_poly.type
_entity_poly.pdbx_seq_one_letter_code
_entity_poly.pdbx_strand_id
1 'polypeptide(L)'
;MFVNARVDTYWLRQHADTTSTIQRALRYVDAGADGVFVPLANDPDELAELTRNIPCPVNTLPVPGLTIADLGELGVARVSTGSVPYSAGLYAAAHAARAVSDGEQLPRSVPYAELQARLVDYENRTSTT
;
A
#
# COMPACT_ATOMS: atom_id res chain seq x y z
N MET A 1 0.72 -21.04 -0.85
CA MET A 1 0.70 -19.75 -1.60
C MET A 1 -0.47 -18.96 -1.05
N PHE A 2 -0.36 -17.63 -0.91
CA PHE A 2 -1.45 -16.77 -0.43
C PHE A 2 -2.12 -16.06 -1.61
N VAL A 3 -3.43 -16.24 -1.78
CA VAL A 3 -4.25 -15.61 -2.83
C VAL A 3 -4.98 -14.40 -2.25
N ASN A 4 -4.49 -13.19 -2.56
CA ASN A 4 -5.10 -11.94 -2.14
C ASN A 4 -6.03 -11.39 -3.24
N ALA A 5 -7.33 -11.67 -3.16
CA ALA A 5 -8.28 -11.31 -4.20
C ALA A 5 -8.65 -9.82 -4.14
N ARG A 6 -8.45 -9.10 -5.24
CA ARG A 6 -8.68 -7.66 -5.32
C ARG A 6 -10.11 -7.33 -5.76
N VAL A 7 -10.78 -6.44 -5.03
CA VAL A 7 -12.13 -5.94 -5.33
C VAL A 7 -12.06 -4.45 -5.65
N ASP A 8 -12.36 -4.10 -6.91
CA ASP A 8 -12.13 -2.76 -7.47
C ASP A 8 -13.38 -1.85 -7.49
N THR A 9 -14.39 -2.14 -6.69
CA THR A 9 -15.62 -1.33 -6.59
C THR A 9 -15.31 0.14 -6.29
N TYR A 10 -14.56 0.39 -5.22
CA TYR A 10 -14.09 1.72 -4.82
C TYR A 10 -13.06 2.30 -5.79
N TRP A 11 -12.15 1.47 -6.30
CA TRP A 11 -11.11 1.89 -7.23
C TRP A 11 -11.69 2.46 -8.52
N LEU A 12 -12.66 1.77 -9.11
CA LEU A 12 -13.31 2.15 -10.36
C LEU A 12 -14.51 3.06 -10.15
N ARG A 13 -14.91 3.31 -8.89
CA ARG A 13 -16.13 4.04 -8.51
C ARG A 13 -17.40 3.44 -9.13
N GLN A 14 -17.45 2.11 -9.19
CA GLN A 14 -18.57 1.33 -9.72
C GLN A 14 -19.11 0.43 -8.62
N HIS A 15 -20.34 0.68 -8.18
CA HIS A 15 -20.91 0.02 -7.00
C HIS A 15 -19.99 0.16 -5.77
N ALA A 16 -19.48 1.38 -5.58
CA ALA A 16 -18.57 1.74 -4.49
C ALA A 16 -19.37 1.90 -3.20
N ASP A 17 -19.83 0.77 -2.68
CA ASP A 17 -20.57 0.63 -1.43
C ASP A 17 -20.18 -0.70 -0.76
N THR A 18 -20.37 -0.77 0.56
CA THR A 18 -19.98 -1.93 1.37
C THR A 18 -20.73 -3.18 0.94
N THR A 19 -22.03 -3.08 0.65
CA THR A 19 -22.88 -4.21 0.26
C THR A 19 -22.37 -4.91 -0.99
N SER A 20 -22.18 -4.16 -2.08
CA SER A 20 -21.69 -4.68 -3.36
C SER A 20 -20.27 -5.24 -3.26
N THR A 21 -19.43 -4.58 -2.47
CA THR A 21 -18.04 -4.99 -2.22
C THR A 21 -17.99 -6.29 -1.44
N ILE A 22 -18.76 -6.44 -0.37
CA ILE A 22 -18.86 -7.66 0.45
C ILE A 22 -19.38 -8.81 -0.40
N GLN A 23 -20.46 -8.62 -1.16
CA GLN A 23 -21.00 -9.68 -2.03
C GLN A 23 -19.95 -10.22 -3.01
N ARG A 24 -19.11 -9.33 -3.57
CA ARG A 24 -18.04 -9.74 -4.47
C ARG A 24 -16.89 -10.42 -3.74
N ALA A 25 -16.50 -9.88 -2.58
CA ALA A 25 -15.48 -10.46 -1.72
C ALA A 25 -15.85 -11.89 -1.29
N LEU A 26 -17.09 -12.13 -0.87
CA LEU A 26 -17.59 -13.46 -0.46
C LEU A 26 -17.48 -14.47 -1.60
N ARG A 27 -17.84 -14.11 -2.83
CA ARG A 27 -17.67 -15.00 -4.00
C ARG A 27 -16.21 -15.35 -4.26
N TYR A 28 -15.28 -14.44 -4.00
CA TYR A 28 -13.86 -14.71 -4.14
C TYR A 28 -13.33 -15.59 -3.00
N VAL A 29 -13.83 -15.39 -1.79
CA VAL A 29 -13.53 -16.26 -0.64
C VAL A 29 -14.06 -17.68 -0.88
N ASP A 30 -15.29 -17.83 -1.36
CA ASP A 30 -15.87 -19.13 -1.73
C ASP A 30 -15.07 -19.84 -2.84
N ALA A 31 -14.41 -19.06 -3.70
CA ALA A 31 -13.50 -19.57 -4.73
C ALA A 31 -12.09 -19.90 -4.21
N GLY A 32 -11.81 -19.69 -2.92
CA GLY A 32 -10.56 -20.05 -2.26
C GLY A 32 -9.57 -18.89 -2.04
N ALA A 33 -10.03 -17.63 -2.03
CA ALA A 33 -9.16 -16.52 -1.66
C ALA A 33 -8.78 -16.56 -0.16
N ASP A 34 -7.49 -16.42 0.14
CA ASP A 34 -6.97 -16.39 1.52
C ASP A 34 -7.12 -15.00 2.17
N GLY A 35 -7.30 -13.96 1.36
CA GLY A 35 -7.50 -12.58 1.81
C GLY A 35 -8.14 -11.73 0.72
N VAL A 36 -8.67 -10.58 1.10
CA VAL A 36 -9.32 -9.64 0.17
C VAL A 36 -8.65 -8.29 0.24
N PHE A 37 -8.36 -7.71 -0.92
CA PHE A 37 -7.84 -6.35 -1.04
C PHE A 37 -8.93 -5.41 -1.57
N VAL A 38 -9.31 -4.43 -0.74
CA VAL A 38 -10.27 -3.37 -1.11
C VAL A 38 -9.55 -2.02 -1.14
N PRO A 39 -8.89 -1.65 -2.25
CA PRO A 39 -8.23 -0.35 -2.34
C PRO A 39 -9.24 0.80 -2.43
N LEU A 40 -8.91 1.94 -1.82
CA LEU A 40 -9.66 3.20 -1.87
C LEU A 40 -11.01 3.22 -1.13
N ALA A 41 -11.32 2.21 -0.32
CA ALA A 41 -12.32 2.31 0.74
C ALA A 41 -11.73 3.14 1.89
N ASN A 42 -11.89 4.47 1.81
CA ASN A 42 -11.23 5.44 2.71
C ASN A 42 -12.10 5.90 3.88
N ASP A 43 -13.40 5.59 3.85
CA ASP A 43 -14.30 5.90 4.96
C ASP A 43 -14.07 4.89 6.10
N PRO A 44 -13.78 5.34 7.34
CA PRO A 44 -13.50 4.43 8.45
C PRO A 44 -14.67 3.51 8.81
N ASP A 45 -15.90 4.00 8.74
CA ASP A 45 -17.10 3.23 9.10
C ASP A 45 -17.36 2.15 8.05
N GLU A 46 -17.21 2.49 6.77
CA GLU A 46 -17.27 1.51 5.68
C GLU A 46 -16.17 0.47 5.81
N LEU A 47 -14.94 0.88 6.09
CA LEU A 47 -13.81 -0.04 6.23
C LEU A 47 -14.02 -1.01 7.41
N ALA A 48 -14.54 -0.52 8.54
CA ALA A 48 -14.91 -1.35 9.68
C ALA A 48 -16.09 -2.29 9.39
N GLU A 49 -17.01 -1.91 8.51
CA GLU A 49 -18.08 -2.79 8.04
C GLU A 49 -17.53 -3.90 7.14
N LEU A 50 -16.65 -3.55 6.19
CA LEU A 50 -16.00 -4.51 5.30
C LEU A 50 -15.22 -5.57 6.09
N THR A 51 -14.38 -5.15 7.04
CA THR A 51 -13.54 -6.05 7.85
C THR A 51 -14.38 -6.96 8.76
N ARG A 52 -15.53 -6.50 9.27
CA ARG A 52 -16.46 -7.33 10.06
C ARG A 52 -17.16 -8.41 9.25
N ASN A 53 -17.47 -8.13 7.99
CA ASN A 53 -18.34 -8.99 7.18
C ASN A 53 -17.60 -9.84 6.14
N ILE A 54 -16.31 -9.59 5.90
CA ILE A 54 -15.46 -10.42 5.04
C ILE A 54 -14.74 -11.44 5.94
N PRO A 55 -14.96 -12.76 5.79
CA PRO A 55 -14.49 -13.78 6.72
C PRO A 55 -13.00 -14.16 6.55
N CYS A 56 -12.20 -13.27 5.97
CA CYS A 56 -10.77 -13.44 5.76
C CYS A 56 -10.03 -12.11 5.97
N PRO A 57 -8.70 -12.12 6.19
CA PRO A 57 -7.89 -10.90 6.32
C PRO A 57 -8.15 -9.86 5.21
N VAL A 58 -8.53 -8.64 5.60
CA VAL A 58 -8.71 -7.51 4.68
C VAL A 58 -7.43 -6.71 4.58
N ASN A 59 -7.02 -6.46 3.32
CA ASN A 59 -5.93 -5.59 2.92
C ASN A 59 -6.48 -4.26 2.38
N THR A 60 -5.77 -3.16 2.63
CA THR A 60 -6.10 -1.83 2.08
C THR A 60 -4.85 -1.05 1.68
N LEU A 61 -5.03 0.09 1.01
CA LEU A 61 -3.98 1.11 0.81
C LEU A 61 -3.94 2.05 2.03
N PRO A 62 -2.91 2.89 2.19
CA PRO A 62 -2.90 3.85 3.28
C PRO A 62 -4.11 4.79 3.15
N VAL A 63 -4.86 4.96 4.23
CA VAL A 63 -6.01 5.87 4.28
C VAL A 63 -5.53 7.20 4.85
N PRO A 64 -5.67 8.33 4.12
CA PRO A 64 -5.25 9.63 4.61
C PRO A 64 -5.90 9.97 5.96
N GLY A 65 -5.07 10.39 6.92
CA GLY A 65 -5.53 10.75 8.27
C GLY A 65 -5.59 9.60 9.27
N LEU A 66 -5.40 8.34 8.84
CA LEU A 66 -5.34 7.19 9.73
C LEU A 66 -3.91 6.63 9.83
N THR A 67 -3.53 6.24 11.03
CA THR A 67 -2.31 5.46 11.29
C THR A 67 -2.54 3.98 11.04
N ILE A 68 -1.46 3.18 11.02
CA ILE A 68 -1.57 1.72 10.95
C ILE A 68 -2.31 1.17 12.19
N ALA A 69 -2.14 1.81 13.35
CA ALA A 69 -2.84 1.41 14.57
C ALA A 69 -4.36 1.64 14.43
N ASP A 70 -4.77 2.83 13.96
CA ASP A 70 -6.19 3.14 13.73
C ASP A 70 -6.80 2.14 12.73
N LEU A 71 -6.11 1.84 11.64
CA LEU A 71 -6.56 0.82 10.66
C LEU A 71 -6.69 -0.58 11.29
N GLY A 72 -5.76 -0.94 12.19
CA GLY A 72 -5.82 -2.19 12.95
C GLY A 72 -7.05 -2.25 13.87
N GLU A 73 -7.41 -1.14 14.53
CA GLU A 73 -8.63 -1.04 15.35
C GLU A 73 -9.91 -1.21 14.51
N LEU A 74 -9.89 -0.78 13.25
CA LEU A 74 -10.96 -1.03 12.28
C LEU A 74 -10.98 -2.47 11.75
N GLY A 75 -10.05 -3.33 12.17
CA GLY A 75 -9.98 -4.75 11.74
C GLY A 75 -9.19 -5.00 10.46
N VAL A 76 -8.46 -4.01 9.94
CA VAL A 76 -7.56 -4.20 8.79
C VAL A 76 -6.40 -5.09 9.21
N ALA A 77 -6.17 -6.17 8.44
CA ALA A 77 -5.10 -7.12 8.71
C ALA A 77 -3.80 -6.81 7.95
N ARG A 78 -3.88 -6.04 6.86
CA ARG A 78 -2.73 -5.68 6.02
C ARG A 78 -2.88 -4.29 5.42
N VAL A 79 -1.80 -3.51 5.43
CA VAL A 79 -1.72 -2.25 4.69
C VAL A 79 -0.64 -2.37 3.63
N SER A 80 -1.04 -2.30 2.37
CA SER A 80 -0.14 -2.23 1.22
C SER A 80 0.22 -0.77 0.94
N THR A 81 1.44 -0.46 0.54
CA THR A 81 1.86 0.93 0.25
C THR A 81 1.50 1.40 -1.15
N GLY A 82 1.02 0.50 -2.02
CA GLY A 82 0.71 0.80 -3.42
C GLY A 82 1.92 1.43 -4.13
N SER A 83 1.65 2.45 -4.94
CA SER A 83 2.70 3.19 -5.66
C SER A 83 3.35 4.31 -4.85
N VAL A 84 3.01 4.49 -3.57
CA VAL A 84 3.48 5.64 -2.77
C VAL A 84 5.02 5.76 -2.77
N PRO A 85 5.81 4.70 -2.50
CA PRO A 85 7.26 4.82 -2.50
C PRO A 85 7.83 5.12 -3.90
N TYR A 86 7.23 4.53 -4.93
CA TYR A 86 7.65 4.75 -6.32
C TYR A 86 7.40 6.19 -6.76
N SER A 87 6.19 6.71 -6.55
CA SER A 87 5.82 8.08 -6.88
C SER A 87 6.66 9.10 -6.12
N ALA A 88 6.95 8.86 -4.83
CA ALA A 88 7.82 9.72 -4.03
C ALA A 88 9.27 9.72 -4.56
N GLY A 89 9.81 8.55 -4.91
CA GLY A 89 11.14 8.43 -5.50
C GLY A 89 11.25 9.15 -6.86
N LEU A 90 10.25 8.97 -7.72
CA LEU A 90 10.19 9.63 -9.03
C LEU A 90 10.11 11.16 -8.89
N TYR A 91 9.30 11.65 -7.95
CA TYR A 91 9.22 13.09 -7.65
C TYR A 91 10.57 13.66 -7.22
N ALA A 92 11.25 13.01 -6.28
CA ALA A 92 12.56 13.46 -5.79
C ALA A 92 13.62 13.44 -6.90
N ALA A 93 13.64 12.40 -7.73
CA ALA A 93 14.57 12.29 -8.86
C ALA A 93 14.33 13.38 -9.91
N ALA A 94 13.06 13.62 -10.29
CA ALA A 94 12.69 14.66 -11.24
C ALA A 94 13.05 16.06 -10.71
N HIS A 95 12.78 16.32 -9.43
CA HIS A 95 13.15 17.57 -8.76
C HIS A 95 14.67 17.81 -8.79
N ALA A 96 15.47 16.79 -8.49
CA ALA A 96 16.93 16.90 -8.55
C ALA A 96 17.45 17.20 -9.97
N ALA A 97 16.92 16.51 -10.98
CA ALA A 97 17.30 16.74 -12.38
C ALA A 97 16.96 18.17 -12.83
N ARG A 98 15.80 18.69 -12.41
CA ARG A 98 15.37 20.06 -12.70
C ARG A 98 16.28 21.08 -12.05
N ALA A 99 16.63 20.90 -10.77
CA ALA A 99 17.53 21.81 -10.07
C ALA A 99 18.91 21.91 -10.74
N VAL A 100 19.45 20.78 -11.24
CA VAL A 100 20.70 20.79 -12.03
C VAL A 100 20.53 21.55 -13.34
N SER A 101 19.45 21.29 -14.08
CA SER A 101 19.13 21.97 -15.34
C SER A 101 19.05 23.49 -15.17
N ASP A 102 18.40 23.93 -14.10
CA ASP A 102 18.01 25.33 -13.91
C ASP A 102 19.05 26.10 -13.06
N GLY A 103 20.12 25.44 -12.62
CA GLY A 103 21.18 26.05 -11.80
C GLY A 103 20.75 26.38 -10.37
N GLU A 104 19.72 25.70 -9.86
CA GLU A 104 19.16 25.90 -8.54
C GLU A 104 19.90 25.11 -7.46
N GLN A 105 19.57 25.37 -6.19
CA GLN A 105 20.09 24.60 -5.07
C GLN A 105 19.63 23.14 -5.16
N LEU A 106 20.60 22.22 -5.09
CA LEU A 106 20.31 20.79 -5.14
C LEU A 106 19.53 20.31 -3.90
N PRO A 107 18.54 19.42 -4.07
CA PRO A 107 17.81 18.84 -2.95
C PRO A 107 18.72 17.98 -2.07
N ARG A 108 18.32 17.79 -0.81
CA ARG A 108 18.98 16.85 0.08
C ARG A 108 18.93 15.43 -0.52
N SER A 109 20.09 14.79 -0.59
CA SER A 109 20.26 13.41 -1.04
C SER A 109 21.17 12.66 -0.08
N VAL A 110 21.10 11.32 -0.12
CA VAL A 110 22.04 10.46 0.61
C VAL A 110 23.38 10.51 -0.15
N PRO A 111 24.51 10.81 0.51
CA PRO A 111 25.82 10.79 -0.14
C PRO A 111 26.08 9.43 -0.80
N TYR A 112 26.72 9.42 -1.97
CA TYR A 112 26.97 8.20 -2.72
C TYR A 112 27.75 7.14 -1.92
N ALA A 113 28.76 7.57 -1.16
CA ALA A 113 29.53 6.68 -0.29
C ALA A 113 28.65 5.95 0.74
N GLU A 114 27.64 6.63 1.29
CA GLU A 114 26.70 6.03 2.24
C GLU A 114 25.73 5.06 1.53
N LEU A 115 25.26 5.38 0.32
CA LEU A 115 24.46 4.47 -0.50
C LEU A 115 25.23 3.18 -0.81
N GLN A 116 26.50 3.31 -1.22
CA GLN A 116 27.37 2.18 -1.51
C GLN A 116 27.60 1.31 -0.27
N ALA A 117 27.88 1.93 0.89
CA ALA A 117 28.07 1.21 2.15
C ALA A 117 26.83 0.36 2.51
N ARG A 118 25.63 0.95 2.39
CA ARG A 118 24.37 0.23 2.66
C ARG A 118 24.17 -1.00 1.76
N LEU A 119 24.59 -0.92 0.50
CA LEU A 119 24.50 -2.05 -0.45
C LEU A 119 25.45 -3.19 -0.05
N VAL A 120 26.71 -2.85 0.24
CA VAL A 120 27.72 -3.83 0.67
C VAL A 120 27.33 -4.49 1.99
N ASP A 121 26.86 -3.72 2.96
CA ASP A 121 26.41 -4.25 4.26
C ASP A 121 25.22 -5.21 4.12
N TYR A 122 24.30 -4.93 3.19
CA TYR A 122 23.18 -5.83 2.88
C TYR A 122 23.67 -7.16 2.31
N GLU A 123 24.59 -7.14 1.34
CA GLU A 123 25.17 -8.33 0.72
C GLU A 123 25.92 -9.21 1.74
N ASN A 124 26.67 -8.59 2.65
CA ASN A 124 27.40 -9.31 3.70
C ASN A 124 26.45 -10.01 4.69
N ARG A 125 25.31 -9.36 5.01
CA ARG A 125 24.31 -9.95 5.91
C ARG A 125 23.57 -11.13 5.28
N THR A 126 23.31 -11.09 3.98
CA THR A 126 22.59 -12.17 3.27
C THR A 126 23.49 -13.34 2.86
N SER A 127 24.81 -13.12 2.74
CA SER A 127 25.79 -14.18 2.40
C SER A 127 26.20 -15.08 3.57
N THR A 128 25.79 -14.75 4.81
CA THR A 128 26.16 -15.50 6.03
C THR A 128 25.05 -16.48 6.49
N THR A 129 24.01 -16.69 5.67
CA THR A 129 22.90 -17.64 5.95
C THR A 129 22.84 -18.71 4.87
#